data_AF-A0A430LJC8-F1
#
_entry.id   AF-A0A430LJC8-F1
#
_cell.length_a   1.000
_cell.length_b   1.000
_cell.length_c   1.000
_cell.angle_alpha   90.00
_cell.angle_beta   90.00
_cell.angle_gamma   90.00
#
_symmetry.space_group_name_H-M   'P 1'
#
loop_
_entity.id
_entity.type
_entity.pdbx_description
1 polymer ?
#
loop_
_entity_poly.entity_id
_entity_poly.type
_entity_poly.pdbx_seq_one_letter_code
_entity_poly.pdbx_strand_id
1 'polypeptide(L)'
;MDIPDQPANETGNDSTQAIPVEFHNFSVHSPYLITCGPGPNDDPTMPDTEQYRQEGPGQDSRYLTTISPPWQSLSEEMQHSIRRELKILFFEETANELRSMDTYSVRWRQILDIPFVKWRRPEEVDIKPRGIIEFLNKEVMIYLDQESINYSNYGKLGRYIYRKWLHLYNGRPPFQRDSYLAIAARFQDEEPNGLDRLSKYHKALSQMLSAHLDDCVDFYPYGQRSQTLTPPHFQPIPDRAIQSFRDHKYLIRPLFRALYIFVDGQALAEYPGPLPTRRGEAEYWLDYSQRRLIQTISRVTVLLVKTGDESHLSSPISFLPLFDSGLALPVNRLDYEDGIEPAVVRVRLDTAILFVWELLNKEEAASQEAADEAKRRREEQEAFCEAWVNRVIAHSQEVGTDANGYSWLAIRRALAKKNSEAFDDDQVNPWWESLRHRTAL
;
A
#
# COMPACT_ATOMS: atom_id res chain seq x y z
N MET A 1 59.92 7.46 -48.57
CA MET A 1 59.53 6.61 -49.70
C MET A 1 58.10 6.19 -49.44
N ASP A 2 57.19 6.70 -50.27
CA ASP A 2 55.84 6.13 -50.47
C ASP A 2 55.98 4.67 -50.95
N ILE A 3 54.99 3.78 -50.77
CA ILE A 3 53.86 3.43 -51.66
C ILE A 3 53.48 1.96 -51.21
N PRO A 4 52.29 1.33 -51.37
CA PRO A 4 50.86 1.74 -51.41
C PRO A 4 49.88 0.76 -50.70
N ASP A 5 48.59 1.12 -50.79
CA ASP A 5 47.37 0.28 -50.91
C ASP A 5 47.52 -1.13 -51.53
N GLN A 6 46.72 -2.10 -51.08
CA GLN A 6 45.65 -2.76 -51.89
C GLN A 6 44.86 -3.88 -51.14
N PRO A 7 43.74 -4.43 -51.66
CA PRO A 7 42.41 -4.29 -51.06
C PRO A 7 41.76 -5.62 -50.59
N ALA A 8 40.48 -5.49 -50.23
CA ALA A 8 39.55 -6.47 -49.67
C ALA A 8 39.09 -7.61 -50.61
N ASN A 9 38.51 -8.62 -49.94
CA ASN A 9 37.53 -9.61 -50.41
C ASN A 9 38.07 -10.72 -51.34
N GLU A 10 37.75 -12.00 -51.18
CA GLU A 10 36.55 -12.66 -50.68
C GLU A 10 36.89 -14.12 -50.34
N THR A 11 36.26 -14.72 -49.32
CA THR A 11 35.52 -15.99 -49.43
C THR A 11 34.95 -16.43 -48.08
N GLY A 12 33.67 -16.79 -48.08
CA GLY A 12 33.17 -17.85 -47.21
C GLY A 12 32.40 -17.42 -45.97
N ASN A 13 31.12 -17.12 -46.16
CA ASN A 13 30.08 -17.25 -45.13
C ASN A 13 30.21 -18.59 -44.39
N ASP A 14 30.19 -18.56 -43.06
CA ASP A 14 29.28 -19.46 -42.36
C ASP A 14 28.58 -18.74 -41.23
N SER A 15 27.28 -18.94 -41.23
CA SER A 15 26.31 -18.14 -40.49
C SER A 15 26.11 -18.74 -39.12
N THR A 16 26.42 -18.00 -38.06
CA THR A 16 25.70 -18.15 -36.79
C THR A 16 25.54 -16.76 -36.21
N GLN A 17 24.53 -16.03 -36.72
CA GLN A 17 23.97 -14.92 -35.97
C GLN A 17 23.45 -15.50 -34.66
N ALA A 18 24.25 -15.36 -33.60
CA ALA A 18 23.72 -15.40 -32.25
C ALA A 18 22.73 -14.25 -32.16
N ILE A 19 21.44 -14.58 -32.25
CA ILE A 19 20.38 -13.67 -31.85
C ILE A 19 20.70 -13.28 -30.40
N PRO A 20 20.83 -11.99 -30.07
CA PRO A 20 20.98 -11.60 -28.68
C PRO A 20 19.71 -12.06 -27.96
N VAL A 21 19.85 -12.99 -27.00
CA VAL A 21 18.79 -13.25 -26.04
C VAL A 21 18.66 -11.95 -25.24
N GLU A 22 17.61 -11.18 -25.51
CA GLU A 22 17.27 -10.03 -24.68
C GLU A 22 17.00 -10.54 -23.27
N PHE A 23 17.93 -10.24 -22.35
CA PHE A 23 17.74 -10.50 -20.92
C PHE A 23 16.56 -9.65 -20.43
N HIS A 24 15.40 -10.29 -20.24
CA HIS A 24 14.26 -9.67 -19.58
C HIS A 24 14.44 -9.82 -18.06
N ASN A 25 14.92 -8.77 -17.43
CA ASN A 25 15.21 -8.78 -16.01
C ASN A 25 13.96 -8.48 -15.18
N PHE A 26 13.64 -9.42 -14.28
CA PHE A 26 12.50 -9.35 -13.39
C PHE A 26 12.75 -8.36 -12.24
N SER A 27 11.80 -7.46 -11.95
CA SER A 27 11.92 -6.51 -10.84
C SER A 27 11.36 -7.10 -9.54
N VAL A 28 12.23 -7.26 -8.54
CA VAL A 28 11.86 -7.61 -7.15
C VAL A 28 10.92 -6.55 -6.54
N HIS A 29 11.10 -5.27 -6.93
CA HIS A 29 10.35 -4.14 -6.39
C HIS A 29 8.98 -3.90 -7.04
N SER A 30 8.62 -4.66 -8.07
CA SER A 30 7.28 -4.61 -8.62
C SER A 30 6.98 -5.89 -9.39
N PRO A 31 6.05 -6.71 -8.91
CA PRO A 31 5.68 -7.93 -9.59
C PRO A 31 4.96 -7.67 -10.93
N TYR A 32 4.72 -6.39 -11.26
CA TYR A 32 4.12 -5.89 -12.49
C TYR A 32 5.13 -5.61 -13.61
N LEU A 33 6.45 -5.67 -13.36
CA LEU A 33 7.47 -5.27 -14.35
C LEU A 33 8.23 -6.44 -14.97
N ILE A 34 8.48 -6.33 -16.27
CA ILE A 34 9.32 -7.23 -17.08
C ILE A 34 10.69 -6.59 -17.39
N THR A 35 10.85 -5.27 -17.20
CA THR A 35 12.05 -4.54 -17.59
C THR A 35 12.25 -3.29 -16.73
N CYS A 36 13.27 -3.27 -15.88
CA CYS A 36 13.90 -2.02 -15.45
C CYS A 36 15.21 -1.88 -16.24
N GLY A 37 15.34 -0.78 -17.00
CA GLY A 37 16.54 -0.47 -17.79
C GLY A 37 17.65 0.22 -16.98
N PRO A 38 18.86 0.36 -17.53
CA PRO A 38 20.10 0.53 -16.77
C PRO A 38 20.38 2.00 -16.41
N GLY A 39 20.52 2.29 -15.11
CA GLY A 39 21.23 3.47 -14.59
C GLY A 39 22.68 3.11 -14.25
N PRO A 40 23.63 4.06 -14.22
CA PRO A 40 25.04 3.76 -14.49
C PRO A 40 25.80 2.94 -13.43
N ASN A 41 25.25 2.68 -12.24
CA ASN A 41 25.94 1.93 -11.18
C ASN A 41 25.05 1.10 -10.26
N ASP A 42 23.73 1.02 -10.50
CA ASP A 42 22.85 0.09 -9.79
C ASP A 42 22.18 -0.77 -10.87
N ASP A 43 22.48 -2.05 -10.83
CA ASP A 43 21.93 -3.03 -11.76
C ASP A 43 20.55 -3.47 -11.26
N PRO A 44 19.44 -3.02 -11.88
CA PRO A 44 18.09 -3.48 -11.52
C PRO A 44 17.84 -4.95 -11.95
N THR A 45 18.91 -5.65 -12.34
CA THR A 45 18.95 -6.99 -12.93
C THR A 45 19.67 -8.02 -12.06
N MET A 46 19.80 -7.76 -10.76
CA MET A 46 19.95 -8.83 -9.77
C MET A 46 18.54 -9.25 -9.29
N PRO A 47 17.85 -10.20 -9.98
CA PRO A 47 16.53 -10.72 -9.62
C PRO A 47 16.53 -11.54 -8.32
N ASP A 48 17.65 -11.51 -7.63
CA ASP A 48 18.05 -12.43 -6.60
C ASP A 48 18.28 -11.60 -5.34
N THR A 49 17.26 -11.49 -4.50
CA THR A 49 17.50 -11.10 -3.11
C THR A 49 18.29 -12.24 -2.47
N GLU A 50 19.63 -12.17 -2.57
CA GLU A 50 20.53 -12.96 -1.70
C GLU A 50 20.15 -12.77 -0.21
N GLN A 51 19.41 -11.70 0.11
CA GLN A 51 18.77 -11.50 1.41
C GLN A 51 18.01 -12.72 1.91
N TYR A 52 17.33 -13.48 1.04
CA TYR A 52 16.63 -14.69 1.46
C TYR A 52 17.56 -15.88 1.67
N ARG A 53 18.74 -15.88 1.04
CA ARG A 53 19.76 -16.93 1.21
C ARG A 53 20.63 -16.78 2.45
N GLN A 54 20.61 -15.62 3.10
CA GLN A 54 21.35 -15.41 4.34
C GLN A 54 20.58 -16.02 5.50
N GLU A 55 21.28 -16.74 6.40
CA GLU A 55 20.69 -17.21 7.65
C GLU A 55 20.17 -16.00 8.44
N GLY A 56 18.85 -15.85 8.46
CA GLY A 56 18.18 -14.76 9.14
C GLY A 56 17.75 -15.16 10.55
N PRO A 57 17.76 -14.24 11.52
CA PRO A 57 17.18 -14.50 12.83
C PRO A 57 15.68 -14.83 12.68
N GLY A 58 15.28 -16.02 13.14
CA GLY A 58 13.91 -16.52 13.08
C GLY A 58 13.67 -17.64 12.05
N GLN A 59 14.68 -18.03 11.25
CA GLN A 59 14.59 -19.17 10.34
C GLN A 59 14.89 -20.50 11.05
N ASP A 60 14.18 -21.57 10.68
CA ASP A 60 14.41 -22.92 11.19
C ASP A 60 15.56 -23.59 10.43
N SER A 61 16.65 -23.85 11.17
CA SER A 61 17.90 -24.38 10.62
C SER A 61 17.77 -25.77 10.00
N ARG A 62 16.74 -26.54 10.35
CA ARG A 62 16.51 -27.89 9.78
C ARG A 62 16.23 -27.84 8.28
N TYR A 63 15.69 -26.74 7.78
CA TYR A 63 15.31 -26.58 6.38
C TYR A 63 16.38 -25.86 5.55
N LEU A 64 17.36 -25.18 6.19
CA LEU A 64 18.38 -24.39 5.49
C LEU A 64 19.26 -25.24 4.56
N THR A 65 19.68 -26.41 5.02
CA THR A 65 20.58 -27.32 4.30
C THR A 65 19.88 -28.19 3.26
N THR A 66 18.57 -28.02 3.07
CA THR A 66 17.83 -28.79 2.07
C THR A 66 18.23 -28.35 0.66
N ILE A 67 18.69 -29.32 -0.15
CA ILE A 67 18.94 -29.10 -1.58
C ILE A 67 17.61 -29.26 -2.31
N SER A 68 17.17 -28.20 -2.97
CA SER A 68 15.91 -28.19 -3.71
C SER A 68 16.09 -28.95 -5.04
N PRO A 69 15.27 -29.97 -5.32
CA PRO A 69 15.33 -30.64 -6.61
C PRO A 69 14.81 -29.72 -7.72
N PRO A 70 15.22 -29.91 -8.99
CA PRO A 70 14.74 -29.11 -10.10
C PRO A 70 13.21 -29.14 -10.19
N TRP A 71 12.58 -28.02 -10.57
CA TRP A 71 11.12 -27.90 -10.64
C TRP A 71 10.42 -29.09 -11.32
N GLN A 72 10.96 -29.54 -12.45
CA GLN A 72 10.42 -30.61 -13.28
C GLN A 72 10.42 -31.98 -12.60
N SER A 73 11.25 -32.17 -11.57
CA SER A 73 11.37 -33.41 -10.80
C SER A 73 10.50 -33.44 -9.54
N LEU A 74 9.83 -32.32 -9.22
CA LEU A 74 8.91 -32.23 -8.09
C LEU A 74 7.59 -32.95 -8.40
N SER A 75 7.04 -33.65 -7.41
CA SER A 75 5.67 -34.17 -7.45
C SER A 75 4.65 -33.02 -7.63
N GLU A 76 3.49 -33.30 -8.25
CA GLU A 76 2.41 -32.31 -8.44
C GLU A 76 1.96 -31.65 -7.13
N GLU A 77 1.85 -32.42 -6.04
CA GLU A 77 1.51 -31.91 -4.70
C GLU A 77 2.51 -30.85 -4.21
N MET A 78 3.80 -31.12 -4.41
CA MET A 78 4.86 -30.20 -4.03
C MET A 78 4.88 -28.96 -4.93
N GLN A 79 4.70 -29.12 -6.23
CA GLN A 79 4.56 -27.99 -7.14
C GLN A 79 3.38 -27.08 -6.74
N HIS A 80 2.23 -27.68 -6.40
CA HIS A 80 1.07 -26.93 -5.92
C HIS A 80 1.36 -26.19 -4.60
N SER A 81 2.03 -26.85 -3.66
CA SER A 81 2.42 -26.27 -2.37
C SER A 81 3.37 -25.08 -2.55
N ILE A 82 4.37 -25.21 -3.42
CA ILE A 82 5.31 -24.12 -3.71
C ILE A 82 4.61 -22.96 -4.41
N ARG A 83 3.72 -23.23 -5.39
CA ARG A 83 2.91 -22.18 -6.02
C ARG A 83 2.09 -21.41 -4.99
N ARG A 84 1.50 -22.11 -4.01
CA ARG A 84 0.74 -21.47 -2.92
C ARG A 84 1.63 -20.57 -2.06
N GLU A 85 2.83 -21.00 -1.72
CA GLU A 85 3.78 -20.16 -0.97
C GLU A 85 4.26 -18.95 -1.78
N LEU A 86 4.52 -19.13 -3.07
CA LEU A 86 4.84 -18.01 -3.98
C LEU A 86 3.70 -16.98 -4.01
N LYS A 87 2.44 -17.41 -4.13
CA LYS A 87 1.31 -16.47 -4.04
C LYS A 87 1.29 -15.70 -2.72
N ILE A 88 1.61 -16.35 -1.60
CA ILE A 88 1.67 -15.70 -0.29
C ILE A 88 2.78 -14.65 -0.29
N LEU A 89 3.98 -15.01 -0.76
CA LEU A 89 5.12 -14.09 -0.87
C LEU A 89 4.80 -12.86 -1.72
N PHE A 90 4.10 -13.00 -2.84
CA PHE A 90 3.65 -11.85 -3.65
C PHE A 90 2.89 -10.80 -2.82
N PHE A 91 1.96 -11.24 -1.97
CA PHE A 91 1.17 -10.34 -1.12
C PHE A 91 1.96 -9.80 0.06
N GLU A 92 2.82 -10.64 0.69
CA GLU A 92 3.68 -10.21 1.78
C GLU A 92 4.66 -9.12 1.35
N GLU A 93 5.34 -9.32 0.22
CA GLU A 93 6.27 -8.34 -0.35
C GLU A 93 5.56 -7.04 -0.71
N THR A 94 4.40 -7.14 -1.35
CA THR A 94 3.58 -5.96 -1.67
C THR A 94 3.19 -5.21 -0.38
N ALA A 95 2.70 -5.92 0.63
CA ALA A 95 2.32 -5.31 1.91
C ALA A 95 3.51 -4.69 2.66
N ASN A 96 4.68 -5.33 2.61
CA ASN A 96 5.92 -4.85 3.22
C ASN A 96 6.42 -3.58 2.54
N GLU A 97 6.42 -3.57 1.21
CA GLU A 97 6.90 -2.44 0.43
C GLU A 97 5.94 -1.25 0.48
N LEU A 98 4.63 -1.46 0.48
CA LEU A 98 3.68 -0.36 0.71
C LEU A 98 3.94 0.34 2.05
N ARG A 99 4.49 -0.38 3.03
CA ARG A 99 4.88 0.20 4.32
C ARG A 99 6.25 0.90 4.29
N SER A 100 7.10 0.57 3.32
CA SER A 100 8.43 1.16 3.13
C SER A 100 8.35 2.43 2.24
N MET A 101 7.45 2.45 1.26
CA MET A 101 7.28 3.51 0.26
C MET A 101 7.15 4.89 0.89
N ASP A 102 7.75 5.90 0.26
CA ASP A 102 7.76 7.29 0.75
C ASP A 102 6.36 7.85 1.00
N THR A 103 5.39 7.51 0.17
CA THR A 103 3.98 7.94 0.34
C THR A 103 3.40 7.50 1.68
N TYR A 104 3.83 6.36 2.19
CA TYR A 104 3.40 5.82 3.48
C TYR A 104 4.36 6.17 4.61
N SER A 105 5.64 5.97 4.35
CA SER A 105 6.69 5.98 5.36
C SER A 105 7.21 7.40 5.57
N VAL A 106 7.31 8.23 4.52
CA VAL A 106 7.85 9.59 4.56
C VAL A 106 6.74 10.64 4.69
N ARG A 107 5.66 10.60 3.89
CA ARG A 107 4.60 11.63 3.96
C ARG A 107 3.94 11.70 5.32
N TRP A 108 3.72 10.56 5.98
CA TRP A 108 3.21 10.56 7.35
C TRP A 108 4.27 10.97 8.37
N ARG A 109 5.57 10.72 8.10
CA ARG A 109 6.68 11.12 8.98
C ARG A 109 7.00 12.61 8.91
N GLN A 110 6.83 13.22 7.75
CA GLN A 110 7.14 14.62 7.49
C GLN A 110 5.85 15.41 7.33
N ILE A 111 5.34 15.97 8.44
CA ILE A 111 4.11 16.76 8.44
C ILE A 111 4.14 17.87 7.38
N LEU A 112 5.33 18.37 7.03
CA LEU A 112 5.54 19.43 6.06
C LEU A 112 5.23 19.00 4.62
N ASP A 113 5.39 17.71 4.31
CA ASP A 113 5.09 17.12 3.00
C ASP A 113 3.61 16.74 2.85
N ILE A 114 2.86 16.75 3.96
CA ILE A 114 1.40 16.64 3.92
C ILE A 114 0.86 17.95 3.35
N PRO A 115 0.04 17.89 2.27
CA PRO A 115 -0.57 19.07 1.68
C PRO A 115 -1.16 19.97 2.75
N PHE A 116 -0.63 21.19 2.80
CA PHE A 116 -1.03 22.17 3.79
C PHE A 116 -2.24 22.91 3.24
N VAL A 117 -3.40 22.72 3.88
CA VAL A 117 -4.59 23.51 3.58
C VAL A 117 -4.41 24.88 4.26
N LYS A 118 -3.50 25.72 3.74
CA LYS A 118 -3.57 27.16 4.02
C LYS A 118 -4.72 27.67 3.20
N TRP A 119 -5.71 28.28 3.84
CA TRP A 119 -6.95 28.75 3.24
C TRP A 119 -6.74 29.46 1.88
N ARG A 120 -6.83 28.65 0.84
CA ARG A 120 -7.13 29.01 -0.53
C ARG A 120 -8.20 28.01 -0.94
N ARG A 121 -9.32 28.50 -1.46
CA ARG A 121 -10.36 27.60 -1.97
C ARG A 121 -9.71 26.64 -2.99
N PRO A 122 -10.20 25.40 -3.16
CA PRO A 122 -9.68 24.53 -4.22
C PRO A 122 -9.65 25.22 -5.61
N GLU A 123 -10.61 26.14 -5.84
CA GLU A 123 -10.70 27.05 -7.00
C GLU A 123 -9.51 28.02 -7.16
N GLU A 124 -8.76 28.28 -6.09
CA GLU A 124 -7.65 29.23 -6.00
C GLU A 124 -6.28 28.53 -6.01
N VAL A 125 -6.27 27.19 -6.12
CA VAL A 125 -5.06 26.35 -6.17
C VAL A 125 -5.06 25.59 -7.49
N ASP A 126 -4.13 25.90 -8.37
CA ASP A 126 -3.88 25.13 -9.59
C ASP A 126 -3.24 23.78 -9.21
N ILE A 127 -4.08 22.76 -8.96
CA ILE A 127 -3.62 21.39 -8.70
C ILE A 127 -3.28 20.77 -10.05
N LYS A 128 -1.97 20.64 -10.30
CA LYS A 128 -1.48 19.93 -11.50
C LYS A 128 -2.10 18.54 -11.59
N PRO A 129 -2.35 17.98 -12.79
CA PRO A 129 -2.95 16.66 -12.98
C PRO A 129 -2.29 15.54 -12.15
N ARG A 130 -0.95 15.58 -11.99
CA ARG A 130 -0.21 14.62 -11.16
C ARG A 130 -0.57 14.67 -9.67
N GLY A 131 -0.98 15.83 -9.16
CA GLY A 131 -1.46 16.01 -7.78
C GLY A 131 -2.90 15.55 -7.57
N ILE A 132 -3.71 15.47 -8.62
CA ILE A 132 -5.11 14.98 -8.55
C ILE A 132 -5.14 13.50 -8.18
N ILE A 133 -4.25 12.70 -8.78
CA ILE A 133 -4.13 11.25 -8.56
C ILE A 133 -4.02 10.88 -7.07
N GLU A 134 -3.39 11.74 -6.28
CA GLU A 134 -3.16 11.49 -4.86
C GLU A 134 -4.47 11.33 -4.08
N PHE A 135 -5.52 12.05 -4.49
CA PHE A 135 -6.84 12.01 -3.85
C PHE A 135 -7.75 10.91 -4.41
N LEU A 136 -7.47 10.43 -5.63
CA LEU A 136 -8.29 9.41 -6.28
C LEU A 136 -8.03 8.03 -5.66
N ASN A 137 -9.04 7.17 -5.73
CA ASN A 137 -9.08 5.81 -5.16
C ASN A 137 -8.81 5.73 -3.64
N LYS A 138 -8.93 6.83 -2.90
CA LYS A 138 -8.92 6.85 -1.44
C LYS A 138 -10.32 6.67 -0.91
N GLU A 139 -10.50 5.87 0.14
CA GLU A 139 -11.84 5.64 0.70
C GLU A 139 -12.28 6.78 1.61
N VAL A 140 -11.36 7.44 2.33
CA VAL A 140 -11.67 8.61 3.16
C VAL A 140 -10.53 9.64 3.19
N MET A 141 -10.89 10.88 3.53
CA MET A 141 -9.93 11.93 3.85
C MET A 141 -9.64 11.95 5.36
N ILE A 142 -8.38 12.11 5.75
CA ILE A 142 -7.98 12.32 7.15
C ILE A 142 -7.43 13.74 7.30
N TYR A 143 -8.11 14.54 8.09
CA TYR A 143 -7.65 15.88 8.43
C TYR A 143 -6.94 15.85 9.79
N LEU A 144 -5.74 16.44 9.82
CA LEU A 144 -4.90 16.52 11.01
C LEU A 144 -4.85 17.97 11.46
N ASP A 145 -5.37 18.24 12.66
CA ASP A 145 -5.17 19.53 13.29
C ASP A 145 -3.69 19.69 13.67
N GLN A 146 -3.04 20.77 13.22
CA GLN A 146 -1.59 20.94 13.30
C GLN A 146 -1.05 20.88 14.74
N GLU A 147 -1.83 21.34 15.73
CA GLU A 147 -1.41 21.38 17.14
C GLU A 147 -1.79 20.13 17.93
N SER A 148 -2.55 19.24 17.30
CA SER A 148 -3.24 18.15 17.99
C SER A 148 -2.36 16.95 18.34
N ILE A 149 -1.32 16.70 17.55
CA ILE A 149 -0.45 15.54 17.69
C ILE A 149 1.00 15.97 17.58
N ASN A 150 1.83 15.48 18.50
CA ASN A 150 3.29 15.66 18.44
C ASN A 150 3.83 15.19 17.09
N TYR A 151 4.71 15.99 16.47
CA TYR A 151 5.30 15.70 15.14
C TYR A 151 5.77 14.24 14.98
N SER A 152 6.44 13.69 16.01
CA SER A 152 6.95 12.31 16.01
C SER A 152 5.88 11.21 15.99
N ASN A 153 4.60 11.54 16.15
CA ASN A 153 3.48 10.61 16.20
C ASN A 153 2.67 10.55 14.90
N TYR A 154 2.78 11.51 13.98
CA TYR A 154 2.06 11.44 12.68
C TYR A 154 2.47 10.22 11.86
N GLY A 155 3.78 9.93 11.79
CA GLY A 155 4.29 8.74 11.11
C GLY A 155 3.77 7.44 11.74
N LYS A 156 3.57 7.45 13.07
CA LYS A 156 3.05 6.30 13.81
C LYS A 156 1.55 6.12 13.60
N LEU A 157 0.82 7.22 13.48
CA LEU A 157 -0.61 7.25 13.19
C LEU A 157 -0.90 6.63 11.82
N GLY A 158 -0.22 7.11 10.77
CA GLY A 158 -0.34 6.53 9.42
C GLY A 158 -0.04 5.03 9.42
N ARG A 159 1.09 4.63 10.01
CA ARG A 159 1.45 3.21 10.14
C ARG A 159 0.38 2.37 10.84
N TYR A 160 -0.27 2.92 11.85
CA TYR A 160 -1.33 2.24 12.58
C TYR A 160 -2.58 2.04 11.72
N ILE A 161 -3.01 3.09 11.03
CA ILE A 161 -4.20 3.08 10.17
C ILE A 161 -4.09 2.00 9.10
N TYR A 162 -2.97 2.01 8.37
CA TYR A 162 -2.80 1.09 7.28
C TYR A 162 -2.41 -0.33 7.71
N ARG A 163 -1.70 -0.51 8.83
CA ARG A 163 -1.58 -1.84 9.45
C ARG A 163 -2.96 -2.43 9.71
N LYS A 164 -3.87 -1.64 10.28
CA LYS A 164 -5.25 -2.07 10.53
C LYS A 164 -5.98 -2.38 9.22
N TRP A 165 -5.81 -1.55 8.19
CA TRP A 165 -6.37 -1.81 6.87
C TRP A 165 -5.85 -3.12 6.24
N LEU A 166 -4.53 -3.36 6.27
CA LEU A 166 -3.92 -4.62 5.84
C LEU A 166 -4.53 -5.81 6.59
N HIS A 167 -4.64 -5.71 7.91
CA HIS A 167 -5.22 -6.75 8.74
C HIS A 167 -6.69 -7.06 8.38
N LEU A 168 -7.51 -6.03 8.11
CA LEU A 168 -8.91 -6.22 7.70
C LEU A 168 -9.06 -6.95 6.36
N TYR A 169 -8.06 -6.81 5.49
CA TYR A 169 -7.97 -7.52 4.22
C TYR A 169 -7.08 -8.77 4.29
N ASN A 170 -6.69 -9.23 5.48
CA ASN A 170 -5.79 -10.37 5.67
C ASN A 170 -4.49 -10.26 4.82
N GLY A 171 -3.89 -9.07 4.80
CA GLY A 171 -2.68 -8.75 4.06
C GLY A 171 -2.88 -8.51 2.56
N ARG A 172 -4.11 -8.60 2.04
CA ARG A 172 -4.42 -8.51 0.60
C ARG A 172 -5.39 -7.40 0.19
N PRO A 173 -5.25 -6.14 0.64
CA PRO A 173 -6.04 -5.06 0.09
C PRO A 173 -5.86 -4.87 -1.41
N PRO A 174 -6.84 -4.28 -2.12
CA PRO A 174 -6.62 -3.77 -3.46
C PRO A 174 -5.68 -2.55 -3.41
N PHE A 175 -4.58 -2.61 -4.17
CA PHE A 175 -3.53 -1.58 -4.17
C PHE A 175 -3.33 -0.89 -5.52
N GLN A 176 -3.99 -1.39 -6.56
CA GLN A 176 -3.83 -0.88 -7.92
C GLN A 176 -4.27 0.58 -7.99
N ARG A 177 -3.54 1.39 -8.77
CA ARG A 177 -3.90 2.78 -9.10
C ARG A 177 -4.04 3.64 -7.85
N ASP A 178 -3.05 3.55 -6.97
CA ASP A 178 -3.01 4.23 -5.68
C ASP A 178 -4.25 3.98 -4.80
N SER A 179 -4.86 2.79 -4.89
CA SER A 179 -5.98 2.44 -4.02
C SER A 179 -5.49 2.23 -2.59
N TYR A 180 -5.99 3.06 -1.66
CA TYR A 180 -5.58 3.09 -0.26
C TYR A 180 -6.78 3.44 0.63
N LEU A 181 -6.74 3.07 1.90
CA LEU A 181 -7.80 3.46 2.84
C LEU A 181 -7.98 4.99 2.88
N ALA A 182 -6.89 5.75 3.00
CA ALA A 182 -7.01 7.18 3.25
C ALA A 182 -5.82 8.00 2.78
N ILE A 183 -6.08 9.27 2.46
CA ILE A 183 -5.07 10.32 2.31
C ILE A 183 -5.19 11.32 3.46
N ALA A 184 -4.06 11.88 3.90
CA ALA A 184 -4.03 12.88 4.96
C ALA A 184 -3.81 14.29 4.39
N ALA A 185 -4.45 15.29 5.01
CA ALA A 185 -4.06 16.70 4.88
C ALA A 185 -3.95 17.36 6.24
N ARG A 186 -3.13 18.41 6.31
CA ARG A 186 -3.09 19.29 7.48
C ARG A 186 -4.17 20.32 7.39
N PHE A 187 -4.82 20.55 8.52
CA PHE A 187 -5.77 21.62 8.72
C PHE A 187 -5.25 22.53 9.83
N GLN A 188 -5.17 23.83 9.54
CA GLN A 188 -4.90 24.86 10.54
C GLN A 188 -6.01 25.90 10.40
N ASP A 189 -6.79 26.10 11.45
CA ASP A 189 -7.76 27.18 11.53
C ASP A 189 -7.32 28.14 12.64
N GLU A 190 -7.33 29.43 12.34
CA GLU A 190 -7.07 30.49 13.33
C GLU A 190 -8.36 30.89 14.07
N GLU A 191 -9.52 30.40 13.63
CA GLU A 191 -10.84 30.74 14.16
C GLU A 191 -11.60 29.55 14.78
N PRO A 192 -12.56 29.81 15.68
CA PRO A 192 -13.25 28.77 16.46
C PRO A 192 -14.18 27.84 15.67
N ASN A 193 -14.55 28.10 14.41
CA ASN A 193 -15.54 27.30 13.65
C ASN A 193 -14.90 26.28 12.68
N GLY A 194 -13.97 25.47 13.18
CA GLY A 194 -13.13 24.60 12.36
C GLY A 194 -13.90 23.54 11.56
N LEU A 195 -14.92 22.91 12.14
CA LEU A 195 -15.60 21.76 11.49
C LEU A 195 -16.51 22.15 10.32
N ASP A 196 -17.27 23.25 10.43
CA ASP A 196 -18.13 23.73 9.33
C ASP A 196 -17.29 24.18 8.13
N ARG A 197 -16.21 24.92 8.40
CA ARG A 197 -15.25 25.35 7.35
C ARG A 197 -14.58 24.14 6.70
N LEU A 198 -14.17 23.16 7.49
CA LEU A 198 -13.57 21.94 6.99
C LEU A 198 -14.54 21.15 6.11
N SER A 199 -15.81 21.04 6.52
CA SER A 199 -16.85 20.40 5.72
C SER A 199 -17.08 21.11 4.39
N LYS A 200 -17.13 22.45 4.38
CA LYS A 200 -17.22 23.26 3.16
C LYS A 200 -16.01 23.06 2.25
N TYR A 201 -14.81 23.04 2.82
CA TYR A 201 -13.59 22.78 2.07
C TYR A 201 -13.60 21.40 1.44
N HIS A 202 -13.93 20.37 2.22
CA HIS A 202 -13.96 19.00 1.77
C HIS A 202 -14.99 18.80 0.64
N LYS A 203 -16.15 19.45 0.73
CA LYS A 203 -17.15 19.48 -0.35
C LYS A 203 -16.59 20.15 -1.61
N ALA A 204 -15.95 21.31 -1.49
CA ALA A 204 -15.34 22.00 -2.63
C ALA A 204 -14.21 21.17 -3.27
N LEU A 205 -13.40 20.48 -2.45
CA LEU A 205 -12.36 19.56 -2.90
C LEU A 205 -12.97 18.41 -3.70
N SER A 206 -14.00 17.76 -3.16
CA SER A 206 -14.70 16.67 -3.84
C SER A 206 -15.33 17.13 -5.17
N GLN A 207 -15.91 18.33 -5.21
CA GLN A 207 -16.47 18.91 -6.44
C GLN A 207 -15.39 19.20 -7.48
N MET A 208 -14.28 19.81 -7.08
CA MET A 208 -13.13 20.08 -7.95
C MET A 208 -12.57 18.77 -8.52
N LEU A 209 -12.28 17.77 -7.68
CA LEU A 209 -11.79 16.46 -8.13
C LEU A 209 -12.77 15.83 -9.13
N SER A 210 -14.07 15.99 -8.90
CA SER A 210 -15.10 15.42 -9.77
C SER A 210 -15.12 16.06 -11.15
N ALA A 211 -14.91 17.38 -11.22
CA ALA A 211 -14.82 18.11 -12.47
C ALA A 211 -13.62 17.66 -13.32
N HIS A 212 -12.53 17.23 -12.66
CA HIS A 212 -11.33 16.75 -13.34
C HIS A 212 -11.35 15.25 -13.69
N LEU A 213 -12.36 14.46 -13.29
CA LEU A 213 -12.37 13.02 -13.59
C LEU A 213 -12.37 12.71 -15.09
N ASP A 214 -12.91 13.63 -15.89
CA ASP A 214 -13.00 13.48 -17.35
C ASP A 214 -11.83 14.16 -18.08
N ASP A 215 -10.87 14.75 -17.35
CA ASP A 215 -9.65 15.31 -17.94
C ASP A 215 -8.76 14.20 -18.51
N CYS A 216 -8.34 14.37 -19.75
CA CYS A 216 -7.42 13.46 -20.42
C CYS A 216 -6.00 13.59 -19.84
N VAL A 217 -5.40 12.45 -19.53
CA VAL A 217 -4.06 12.36 -18.95
C VAL A 217 -3.17 11.53 -19.84
N ASP A 218 -2.00 12.09 -20.14
CA ASP A 218 -0.90 11.38 -20.75
C ASP A 218 0.11 10.98 -19.66
N PHE A 219 0.15 9.69 -19.32
CA PHE A 219 1.14 9.14 -18.41
C PHE A 219 2.54 9.00 -19.05
N TYR A 220 2.66 9.21 -20.37
CA TYR A 220 3.86 9.00 -21.18
C TYR A 220 4.12 10.17 -22.15
N PRO A 221 4.28 11.42 -21.66
CA PRO A 221 4.45 12.58 -22.55
C PRO A 221 5.70 12.47 -23.43
N TYR A 222 5.54 12.84 -24.71
CA TYR A 222 6.59 12.80 -25.74
C TYR A 222 7.91 13.47 -25.28
N GLY A 223 9.02 12.75 -25.41
CA GLY A 223 10.37 13.24 -25.08
C GLY A 223 10.99 12.61 -23.83
N GLN A 224 10.20 11.93 -22.99
CA GLN A 224 10.74 11.01 -21.99
C GLN A 224 10.96 9.64 -22.65
N ARG A 225 12.20 9.14 -22.66
CA ARG A 225 12.45 7.75 -23.11
C ARG A 225 11.70 6.82 -22.15
N SER A 226 11.03 5.79 -22.67
CA SER A 226 10.35 4.77 -21.85
C SER A 226 11.23 4.16 -20.76
N GLN A 227 12.55 4.21 -20.97
CA GLN A 227 13.60 3.75 -20.06
C GLN A 227 13.81 4.66 -18.82
N THR A 228 13.24 5.88 -18.78
CA THR A 228 13.41 6.82 -17.66
C THR A 228 12.18 6.96 -16.76
N LEU A 229 11.05 6.36 -17.13
CA LEU A 229 9.88 6.32 -16.25
C LEU A 229 10.06 5.16 -15.29
N THR A 230 10.44 5.45 -14.04
CA THR A 230 10.38 4.46 -12.96
C THR A 230 8.95 3.99 -12.87
N PRO A 231 8.65 2.73 -13.21
CA PRO A 231 7.29 2.27 -13.21
C PRO A 231 6.76 2.30 -11.78
N PRO A 232 5.45 2.56 -11.57
CA PRO A 232 4.91 2.60 -10.23
C PRO A 232 5.13 1.25 -9.54
N HIS A 233 5.81 1.30 -8.40
CA HIS A 233 6.00 0.16 -7.52
C HIS A 233 4.62 -0.41 -7.20
N PHE A 234 4.33 -1.63 -7.68
CA PHE A 234 3.09 -2.38 -7.37
C PHE A 234 1.79 -1.88 -8.02
N GLN A 235 1.84 -1.15 -9.14
CA GLN A 235 0.62 -0.81 -9.90
C GLN A 235 0.67 -1.36 -11.32
N PRO A 236 -0.51 -1.63 -11.92
CA PRO A 236 -0.60 -1.86 -13.34
C PRO A 236 0.09 -0.72 -14.08
N ILE A 237 0.89 -1.05 -15.10
CA ILE A 237 1.41 -0.06 -16.02
C ILE A 237 0.21 0.69 -16.59
N PRO A 238 0.10 2.02 -16.41
CA PRO A 238 -1.01 2.78 -16.98
C PRO A 238 -1.08 2.56 -18.49
N ASP A 239 -2.29 2.63 -19.05
CA ASP A 239 -2.44 2.56 -20.50
C ASP A 239 -1.62 3.69 -21.15
N ARG A 240 -1.03 3.42 -22.31
CA ARG A 240 -0.36 4.43 -23.12
C ARG A 240 -1.35 5.35 -23.83
N ALA A 241 -2.61 4.95 -23.93
CA ALA A 241 -3.66 5.79 -24.47
C ALA A 241 -3.84 7.05 -23.61
N ILE A 242 -3.87 8.20 -24.28
CA ILE A 242 -4.33 9.44 -23.68
C ILE A 242 -5.85 9.32 -23.53
N GLN A 243 -6.30 9.19 -22.29
CA GLN A 243 -7.71 9.02 -21.94
C GLN A 243 -7.98 9.64 -20.57
N SER A 244 -9.24 9.73 -20.19
CA SER A 244 -9.63 10.38 -18.94
C SER A 244 -9.10 9.64 -17.71
N PHE A 245 -9.02 10.32 -16.55
CA PHE A 245 -8.77 9.64 -15.27
C PHE A 245 -9.75 8.50 -15.02
N ARG A 246 -11.03 8.73 -15.32
CA ARG A 246 -12.09 7.72 -15.20
C ARG A 246 -11.84 6.49 -16.06
N ASP A 247 -11.39 6.67 -17.30
CA ASP A 247 -11.07 5.57 -18.21
C ASP A 247 -9.85 4.78 -17.74
N HIS A 248 -8.86 5.49 -17.16
CA HIS A 248 -7.72 4.90 -16.45
C HIS A 248 -8.08 4.29 -15.08
N LYS A 249 -9.37 4.29 -14.70
CA LYS A 249 -9.90 3.74 -13.43
C LYS A 249 -9.38 4.44 -12.18
N TYR A 250 -9.09 5.73 -12.29
CA TYR A 250 -8.95 6.61 -11.14
C TYR A 250 -10.30 7.25 -10.84
N LEU A 251 -10.87 6.95 -9.67
CA LEU A 251 -12.23 7.32 -9.30
C LEU A 251 -12.24 8.05 -7.96
N ILE A 252 -13.26 8.89 -7.73
CA ILE A 252 -13.57 9.38 -6.38
C ILE A 252 -14.49 8.35 -5.73
N ARG A 253 -14.06 7.79 -4.60
CA ARG A 253 -14.84 6.76 -3.90
C ARG A 253 -16.06 7.40 -3.22
N PRO A 254 -17.22 6.73 -3.15
CA PRO A 254 -18.41 7.29 -2.52
C PRO A 254 -18.19 7.75 -1.07
N LEU A 255 -17.48 6.94 -0.27
CA LEU A 255 -17.16 7.31 1.12
C LEU A 255 -16.24 8.52 1.22
N PHE A 256 -15.36 8.74 0.24
CA PHE A 256 -14.48 9.91 0.23
C PHE A 256 -15.29 11.19 0.18
N ARG A 257 -16.42 11.20 -0.53
CA ARG A 257 -17.31 12.37 -0.63
C ARG A 257 -18.17 12.54 0.62
N ALA A 258 -18.62 11.44 1.21
CA ALA A 258 -19.65 11.41 2.25
C ALA A 258 -19.10 11.58 3.67
N LEU A 259 -17.84 11.18 3.90
CA LEU A 259 -17.28 11.02 5.24
C LEU A 259 -15.79 11.39 5.27
N TYR A 260 -15.39 12.13 6.30
CA TYR A 260 -13.97 12.30 6.62
C TYR A 260 -13.69 11.99 8.10
N ILE A 261 -12.41 11.72 8.38
CA ILE A 261 -11.89 11.53 9.73
C ILE A 261 -11.14 12.80 10.11
N PHE A 262 -11.40 13.33 11.30
CA PHE A 262 -10.67 14.47 11.85
C PHE A 262 -9.95 14.09 13.14
N VAL A 263 -8.68 14.44 13.21
CA VAL A 263 -7.81 14.17 14.34
C VAL A 263 -7.51 15.48 15.04
N ASP A 264 -8.18 15.70 16.18
CA ASP A 264 -8.17 16.94 16.96
C ASP A 264 -7.37 16.83 18.28
N GLY A 265 -6.67 15.70 18.46
CA GLY A 265 -5.67 15.56 19.53
C GLY A 265 -6.25 15.16 20.86
N GLN A 266 -7.58 15.01 20.94
CA GLN A 266 -8.19 14.39 22.11
C GLN A 266 -7.83 12.90 22.16
N ALA A 267 -7.47 12.45 23.36
CA ALA A 267 -7.16 11.07 23.66
C ALA A 267 -8.01 10.60 24.84
N LEU A 268 -8.19 9.28 24.96
CA LEU A 268 -8.93 8.70 26.08
C LEU A 268 -8.33 9.14 27.42
N ALA A 269 -9.18 9.68 28.30
CA ALA A 269 -8.80 10.13 29.65
C ALA A 269 -8.42 8.96 30.58
N GLU A 270 -8.73 7.72 30.20
CA GLU A 270 -8.35 6.52 30.94
C GLU A 270 -6.86 6.53 31.28
N TYR A 271 -6.51 6.20 32.53
CA TYR A 271 -5.12 6.07 32.94
C TYR A 271 -4.46 5.05 31.99
N PRO A 272 -3.38 5.41 31.27
CA PRO A 272 -2.65 4.39 30.53
C PRO A 272 -2.26 3.34 31.55
N GLY A 273 -2.80 2.12 31.41
CA GLY A 273 -2.27 0.97 32.12
C GLY A 273 -0.74 1.00 32.02
N PRO A 274 -0.02 0.42 33.00
CA PRO A 274 1.43 0.54 33.07
C PRO A 274 2.06 0.29 31.70
N LEU A 275 2.95 1.19 31.29
CA LEU A 275 3.64 1.04 30.00
C LEU A 275 4.20 -0.37 29.94
N PRO A 276 4.09 -1.05 28.80
CA PRO A 276 4.36 -2.46 28.72
C PRO A 276 5.82 -2.61 29.16
N THR A 277 6.07 -3.43 30.16
CA THR A 277 7.44 -3.71 30.60
C THR A 277 8.08 -4.70 29.64
N ARG A 278 9.41 -4.64 29.55
CA ARG A 278 10.16 -5.63 28.78
C ARG A 278 9.94 -7.00 29.43
N ARG A 279 9.57 -8.02 28.64
CA ARG A 279 9.25 -9.39 29.10
C ARG A 279 10.51 -10.20 29.47
N GLY A 280 11.62 -9.54 29.77
CA GLY A 280 12.93 -10.14 30.06
C GLY A 280 14.03 -9.68 29.09
N GLU A 281 15.26 -10.07 29.39
CA GLU A 281 16.45 -9.71 28.60
C GLU A 281 16.42 -10.29 27.17
N ALA A 282 15.73 -11.42 26.98
CA ALA A 282 15.55 -12.08 25.69
C ALA A 282 14.47 -11.44 24.79
N GLU A 283 13.61 -10.55 25.31
CA GLU A 283 12.64 -9.87 24.45
C GLU A 283 13.38 -8.91 23.51
N TYR A 284 13.16 -9.08 22.21
CA TYR A 284 13.73 -8.23 21.19
C TYR A 284 13.22 -6.80 21.32
N TRP A 285 14.12 -5.82 21.23
CA TRP A 285 13.79 -4.41 21.44
C TRP A 285 12.64 -3.93 20.54
N LEU A 286 12.59 -4.45 19.32
CA LEU A 286 11.57 -4.11 18.36
C LEU A 286 10.17 -4.54 18.85
N ASP A 287 9.99 -5.75 19.36
CA ASP A 287 8.70 -6.23 19.87
C ASP A 287 8.20 -5.39 21.05
N TYR A 288 9.08 -5.13 22.02
CA TYR A 288 8.79 -4.23 23.14
C TYR A 288 8.33 -2.84 22.64
N SER A 289 9.08 -2.29 21.69
CA SER A 289 8.85 -0.96 21.17
C SER A 289 7.59 -0.85 20.31
N GLN A 290 7.19 -1.95 19.67
CA GLN A 290 5.90 -2.09 18.97
C GLN A 290 4.75 -2.09 19.96
N ARG A 291 4.81 -2.91 21.04
CA ARG A 291 3.77 -2.95 22.08
C ARG A 291 3.52 -1.57 22.69
N ARG A 292 4.60 -0.83 23.00
CA ARG A 292 4.51 0.57 23.46
C ARG A 292 3.79 1.49 22.48
N LEU A 293 4.12 1.36 21.19
CA LEU A 293 3.56 2.21 20.14
C LEU A 293 2.08 1.89 19.91
N ILE A 294 1.70 0.61 19.89
CA ILE A 294 0.29 0.18 19.85
C ILE A 294 -0.48 0.79 21.01
N GLN A 295 0.05 0.70 22.24
CA GLN A 295 -0.61 1.26 23.43
C GLN A 295 -0.76 2.78 23.34
N THR A 296 0.19 3.48 22.72
CA THR A 296 0.11 4.94 22.57
C THR A 296 -0.94 5.35 21.52
N ILE A 297 -0.90 4.75 20.33
CA ILE A 297 -1.77 5.15 19.22
C ILE A 297 -3.21 4.62 19.39
N SER A 298 -3.41 3.47 20.04
CA SER A 298 -4.76 2.91 20.28
C SER A 298 -5.65 3.75 21.21
N ARG A 299 -5.08 4.75 21.88
CA ARG A 299 -5.78 5.73 22.73
C ARG A 299 -6.16 7.02 22.00
N VAL A 300 -5.68 7.20 20.77
CA VAL A 300 -6.08 8.34 19.94
C VAL A 300 -7.56 8.21 19.63
N THR A 301 -8.29 9.28 19.89
CA THR A 301 -9.68 9.42 19.46
C THR A 301 -9.74 10.31 18.24
N VAL A 302 -10.76 10.11 17.43
CA VAL A 302 -10.98 10.85 16.19
C VAL A 302 -12.46 11.18 16.07
N LEU A 303 -12.77 12.22 15.30
CA LEU A 303 -14.13 12.52 14.87
C LEU A 303 -14.38 11.87 13.52
N LEU A 304 -15.48 11.15 13.41
CA LEU A 304 -16.11 10.82 12.14
C LEU A 304 -17.11 11.92 11.82
N VAL A 305 -16.97 12.55 10.66
CA VAL A 305 -17.80 13.71 10.27
C VAL A 305 -18.46 13.46 8.93
N LYS A 306 -19.80 13.53 8.91
CA LYS A 306 -20.58 13.50 7.68
C LYS A 306 -20.44 14.82 6.95
N THR A 307 -20.27 14.75 5.63
CA THR A 307 -20.16 15.93 4.77
C THR A 307 -21.52 16.43 4.28
N GLY A 308 -22.54 15.57 4.36
CA GLY A 308 -23.86 15.77 3.78
C GLY A 308 -23.95 15.41 2.28
N ASP A 309 -22.86 14.97 1.64
CA ASP A 309 -22.90 14.41 0.28
C ASP A 309 -22.94 12.88 0.31
N GLU A 310 -24.11 12.35 0.67
CA GLU A 310 -24.37 10.91 0.79
C GLU A 310 -25.15 10.36 -0.42
N SER A 311 -25.30 11.19 -1.47
CA SER A 311 -26.10 10.89 -2.65
C SER A 311 -25.57 9.70 -3.48
N HIS A 312 -24.31 9.34 -3.27
CA HIS A 312 -23.62 8.26 -3.96
C HIS A 312 -23.56 6.95 -3.14
N LEU A 313 -24.19 6.91 -1.97
CA LEU A 313 -24.26 5.73 -1.12
C LEU A 313 -25.59 5.00 -1.30
N SER A 314 -25.58 3.70 -1.07
CA SER A 314 -26.76 2.84 -1.06
C SER A 314 -27.79 3.27 -0.01
N SER A 315 -27.33 3.89 1.06
CA SER A 315 -28.16 4.42 2.14
C SER A 315 -27.38 5.46 2.97
N PRO A 316 -28.07 6.38 3.65
CA PRO A 316 -27.42 7.34 4.53
C PRO A 316 -26.58 6.66 5.62
N ILE A 317 -25.46 7.28 5.96
CA ILE A 317 -24.59 6.88 7.06
C ILE A 317 -25.34 7.13 8.37
N SER A 318 -25.38 6.13 9.24
CA SER A 318 -25.93 6.28 10.59
C SER A 318 -24.84 6.02 11.62
N PHE A 319 -24.71 6.94 12.57
CA PHE A 319 -23.83 6.75 13.73
C PHE A 319 -24.55 6.10 14.92
N LEU A 320 -25.88 5.89 14.85
CA LEU A 320 -26.64 5.26 15.94
C LEU A 320 -26.04 3.94 16.44
N PRO A 321 -25.57 3.02 15.57
CA PRO A 321 -24.94 1.78 16.04
C PRO A 321 -23.71 2.01 16.95
N LEU A 322 -22.97 3.10 16.77
CA LEU A 322 -21.84 3.47 17.63
C LEU A 322 -22.31 3.96 19.01
N PHE A 323 -23.45 4.63 19.07
CA PHE A 323 -24.07 5.02 20.35
C PHE A 323 -24.67 3.81 21.07
N ASP A 324 -25.43 2.97 20.35
CA ASP A 324 -26.10 1.79 20.92
C ASP A 324 -25.10 0.76 21.48
N SER A 325 -23.92 0.65 20.85
CA SER A 325 -22.83 -0.21 21.31
C SER A 325 -21.93 0.42 22.39
N GLY A 326 -22.19 1.67 22.78
CA GLY A 326 -21.38 2.40 23.77
C GLY A 326 -19.96 2.74 23.28
N LEU A 327 -19.72 2.72 21.97
CA LEU A 327 -18.43 3.05 21.36
C LEU A 327 -18.28 4.56 21.09
N ALA A 328 -19.41 5.28 21.00
CA ALA A 328 -19.43 6.73 20.87
C ALA A 328 -18.94 7.40 22.17
N LEU A 329 -18.03 8.36 22.00
CA LEU A 329 -17.45 9.15 23.07
C LEU A 329 -17.98 10.59 23.01
N PRO A 330 -17.93 11.34 24.12
CA PRO A 330 -18.27 12.76 24.10
C PRO A 330 -17.40 13.56 23.13
N VAL A 331 -18.03 14.33 22.24
CA VAL A 331 -17.33 15.15 21.22
C VAL A 331 -16.58 16.32 21.86
N ASN A 332 -17.03 16.86 23.00
CA ASN A 332 -16.31 17.86 23.80
C ASN A 332 -15.65 18.98 22.96
N ARG A 333 -16.43 19.60 22.07
CA ARG A 333 -16.00 20.71 21.22
C ARG A 333 -16.99 21.85 21.34
N LEU A 334 -16.49 23.07 21.38
CA LEU A 334 -17.31 24.29 21.50
C LEU A 334 -17.99 24.66 20.17
N ASP A 335 -17.44 24.20 19.05
CA ASP A 335 -17.91 24.48 17.69
C ASP A 335 -18.85 23.41 17.14
N TYR A 336 -19.37 22.54 18.02
CA TYR A 336 -20.31 21.49 17.67
C TYR A 336 -21.42 21.36 18.72
N GLU A 337 -22.66 21.41 18.26
CA GLU A 337 -23.84 21.08 19.05
C GLU A 337 -24.59 19.92 18.38
N ASP A 338 -25.08 18.98 19.20
CA ASP A 338 -25.82 17.83 18.69
C ASP A 338 -27.13 18.26 18.02
N GLY A 339 -27.36 17.76 16.81
CA GLY A 339 -28.66 17.82 16.13
C GLY A 339 -29.56 16.65 16.51
N ILE A 340 -30.75 16.55 15.90
CA ILE A 340 -31.66 15.39 16.07
C ILE A 340 -30.97 14.09 15.63
N GLU A 341 -30.22 14.14 14.53
CA GLU A 341 -29.29 13.09 14.14
C GLU A 341 -27.85 13.61 14.22
N PRO A 342 -26.92 12.86 14.84
CA PRO A 342 -25.55 13.28 14.96
C PRO A 342 -24.86 13.28 13.59
N ALA A 343 -24.37 14.47 13.19
CA ALA A 343 -23.51 14.65 12.02
C ALA A 343 -22.03 14.39 12.32
N VAL A 344 -21.66 14.39 13.60
CA VAL A 344 -20.31 14.11 14.10
C VAL A 344 -20.41 13.09 15.21
N VAL A 345 -19.50 12.12 15.23
CA VAL A 345 -19.33 11.22 16.37
C VAL A 345 -17.86 11.09 16.70
N ARG A 346 -17.53 11.12 18.00
CA ARG A 346 -16.18 10.78 18.45
C ARG A 346 -16.09 9.30 18.75
N VAL A 347 -15.03 8.67 18.28
CA VAL A 347 -14.72 7.27 18.57
C VAL A 347 -13.21 7.08 18.73
N ARG A 348 -12.79 5.89 19.16
CA ARG A 348 -11.40 5.48 19.07
C ARG A 348 -10.98 5.28 17.61
N LEU A 349 -9.72 5.50 17.28
CA LEU A 349 -9.21 5.35 15.92
C LEU A 349 -9.46 3.95 15.32
N ASP A 350 -9.31 2.89 16.11
CA ASP A 350 -9.60 1.52 15.68
C ASP A 350 -11.07 1.33 15.28
N THR A 351 -11.97 1.91 16.06
CA THR A 351 -13.41 1.91 15.82
C THR A 351 -13.75 2.70 14.56
N ALA A 352 -13.11 3.85 14.32
CA ALA A 352 -13.31 4.62 13.09
C ALA A 352 -12.90 3.83 11.83
N ILE A 353 -11.75 3.15 11.87
CA ILE A 353 -11.28 2.35 10.74
C ILE A 353 -12.22 1.16 10.48
N LEU A 354 -12.67 0.49 11.54
CA LEU A 354 -13.65 -0.60 11.43
C LEU A 354 -14.98 -0.12 10.87
N PHE A 355 -15.47 1.02 11.33
CA PHE A 355 -16.71 1.61 10.85
C PHE A 355 -16.65 1.95 9.35
N VAL A 356 -15.55 2.57 8.89
CA VAL A 356 -15.33 2.83 7.44
C VAL A 356 -15.30 1.51 6.66
N TRP A 357 -14.65 0.48 7.19
CA TRP A 357 -14.60 -0.83 6.57
C TRP A 357 -15.97 -1.50 6.45
N GLU A 358 -16.78 -1.43 7.50
CA GLU A 358 -18.16 -1.95 7.50
C GLU A 358 -19.05 -1.21 6.49
N LEU A 359 -18.88 0.11 6.36
CA LEU A 359 -19.57 0.89 5.32
C LEU A 359 -19.15 0.44 3.91
N LEU A 360 -17.85 0.22 3.66
CA LEU A 360 -17.38 -0.29 2.37
C LEU A 360 -18.01 -1.63 2.00
N ASN A 361 -18.03 -2.57 2.95
CA ASN A 361 -18.64 -3.88 2.74
C ASN A 361 -20.14 -3.78 2.50
N LYS A 362 -20.83 -2.87 3.19
CA LYS A 362 -22.24 -2.60 2.98
C LYS A 362 -22.51 -2.05 1.58
N GLU A 363 -21.70 -1.10 1.11
CA GLU A 363 -21.82 -0.57 -0.25
C GLU A 363 -21.53 -1.62 -1.32
N GLU A 364 -20.50 -2.46 -1.12
CA GLU A 364 -20.22 -3.59 -2.01
C GLU A 364 -21.39 -4.59 -2.06
N ALA A 365 -22.06 -4.84 -0.94
CA ALA A 365 -23.21 -5.73 -0.89
C ALA A 365 -24.50 -5.14 -1.48
N ALA A 366 -24.66 -3.81 -1.42
CA ALA A 366 -25.89 -3.12 -1.79
C ALA A 366 -25.90 -2.55 -3.22
N SER A 367 -24.73 -2.29 -3.81
CA SER A 367 -24.59 -1.71 -5.15
C SER A 367 -23.89 -2.67 -6.10
N GLN A 368 -24.54 -3.00 -7.22
CA GLN A 368 -23.96 -3.84 -8.27
C GLN A 368 -22.69 -3.20 -8.87
N GLU A 369 -22.68 -1.87 -9.04
CA GLU A 369 -21.51 -1.14 -9.54
C GLU A 369 -20.33 -1.26 -8.57
N ALA A 370 -20.58 -1.11 -7.27
CA ALA A 370 -19.54 -1.27 -6.24
C ALA A 370 -19.02 -2.71 -6.19
N ALA A 371 -19.92 -3.69 -6.27
CA ALA A 371 -19.59 -5.11 -6.31
C ALA A 371 -18.72 -5.48 -7.52
N ASP A 372 -19.11 -5.00 -8.71
CA ASP A 372 -18.39 -5.25 -9.95
C ASP A 372 -16.99 -4.61 -9.93
N GLU A 373 -16.87 -3.39 -9.42
CA GLU A 373 -15.58 -2.70 -9.28
C GLU A 373 -14.66 -3.38 -8.26
N ALA A 374 -15.20 -3.83 -7.12
CA ALA A 374 -14.44 -4.59 -6.13
C ALA A 374 -13.97 -5.94 -6.69
N LYS A 375 -14.87 -6.66 -7.39
CA LYS A 375 -14.55 -7.92 -8.07
C LYS A 375 -13.48 -7.72 -9.13
N ARG A 376 -13.61 -6.72 -9.99
CA ARG A 376 -12.62 -6.38 -11.03
C ARG A 376 -11.24 -6.14 -10.43
N ARG A 377 -11.14 -5.36 -9.34
CA ARG A 377 -9.85 -5.12 -8.64
C ARG A 377 -9.24 -6.40 -8.09
N ARG A 378 -10.05 -7.31 -7.55
CA ARG A 378 -9.58 -8.62 -7.05
C ARG A 378 -9.10 -9.53 -8.19
N GLU A 379 -9.85 -9.60 -9.29
CA GLU A 379 -9.49 -10.39 -10.47
C GLU A 379 -8.21 -9.85 -11.13
N GLU A 380 -8.09 -8.53 -11.24
CA GLU A 380 -6.88 -7.86 -11.71
C GLU A 380 -5.68 -8.24 -10.81
N GLN A 381 -5.83 -8.18 -9.48
CA GLN A 381 -4.78 -8.56 -8.53
C GLN A 381 -4.35 -10.03 -8.67
N GLU A 382 -5.31 -10.96 -8.77
CA GLU A 382 -5.04 -12.39 -8.90
C GLU A 382 -4.35 -12.70 -10.22
N ALA A 383 -4.77 -12.06 -11.32
CA ALA A 383 -4.11 -12.22 -12.62
C ALA A 383 -2.63 -11.80 -12.56
N PHE A 384 -2.33 -10.70 -11.86
CA PHE A 384 -0.95 -10.24 -11.66
C PHE A 384 -0.15 -11.17 -10.74
N CYS A 385 -0.77 -11.67 -9.68
CA CYS A 385 -0.17 -12.67 -8.80
C CYS A 385 0.20 -13.94 -9.59
N GLU A 386 -0.70 -14.48 -10.40
CA GLU A 386 -0.43 -15.67 -11.22
C GLU A 386 0.66 -15.41 -12.27
N ALA A 387 0.64 -14.24 -12.92
CA ALA A 387 1.69 -13.86 -13.85
C ALA A 387 3.07 -13.80 -13.16
N TRP A 388 3.13 -13.24 -11.95
CA TRP A 388 4.34 -13.20 -11.15
C TRP A 388 4.82 -14.60 -10.74
N VAL A 389 3.94 -15.44 -10.22
CA VAL A 389 4.26 -16.83 -9.82
C VAL A 389 4.83 -17.61 -11.00
N ASN A 390 4.20 -17.51 -12.17
CA ASN A 390 4.66 -18.20 -13.38
C ASN A 390 6.06 -17.73 -13.81
N ARG A 391 6.36 -16.42 -13.66
CA ARG A 391 7.70 -15.88 -13.97
C ARG A 391 8.77 -16.34 -13.01
N VAL A 392 8.49 -16.34 -11.69
CA VAL A 392 9.44 -16.86 -10.69
C VAL A 392 9.77 -18.32 -10.97
N ILE A 393 8.76 -19.13 -11.31
CA ILE A 393 8.96 -20.53 -11.67
C ILE A 393 9.81 -20.66 -12.94
N ALA A 394 9.47 -19.93 -14.01
CA ALA A 394 10.22 -19.98 -15.26
C ALA A 394 11.70 -19.58 -15.06
N HIS A 395 11.95 -18.50 -14.32
CA HIS A 395 13.29 -18.07 -13.99
C HIS A 395 14.04 -19.11 -13.14
N SER A 396 13.38 -19.71 -12.14
CA SER A 396 13.99 -20.76 -11.29
C SER A 396 14.38 -22.02 -12.08
N GLN A 397 13.71 -22.29 -13.21
CA GLN A 397 14.07 -23.38 -14.12
C GLN A 397 15.30 -23.05 -14.96
N GLU A 398 15.54 -21.77 -15.24
CA GLU A 398 16.69 -21.29 -16.01
C GLU A 398 17.96 -21.24 -15.16
N VAL A 399 17.90 -20.62 -13.97
CA VAL A 399 19.10 -20.42 -13.13
C VAL A 399 19.31 -21.48 -12.07
N GLY A 400 18.29 -22.31 -11.82
CA GLY A 400 18.28 -23.29 -10.74
C GLY A 400 17.41 -22.85 -9.56
N THR A 401 16.77 -23.83 -8.93
CA THR A 401 15.70 -23.57 -7.95
C THR A 401 16.18 -22.96 -6.64
N ASP A 402 17.37 -23.33 -6.15
CA ASP A 402 18.00 -22.65 -5.00
C ASP A 402 18.73 -21.36 -5.41
N ALA A 403 18.98 -21.18 -6.71
CA ALA A 403 19.61 -20.00 -7.30
C ALA A 403 18.61 -18.86 -7.61
N ASN A 404 17.35 -18.98 -7.19
CA ASN A 404 16.40 -17.87 -7.13
C ASN A 404 15.87 -17.72 -5.70
N GLY A 405 16.06 -16.55 -5.09
CA GLY A 405 15.70 -16.30 -3.68
C GLY A 405 14.23 -16.57 -3.32
N TYR A 406 13.28 -16.26 -4.22
CA TYR A 406 11.86 -16.50 -3.96
C TYR A 406 11.50 -17.99 -4.05
N SER A 407 12.03 -18.73 -5.02
CA SER A 407 11.80 -20.18 -5.08
C SER A 407 12.49 -20.89 -3.92
N TRP A 408 13.71 -20.47 -3.55
CA TRP A 408 14.45 -20.97 -2.39
C TRP A 408 13.61 -20.86 -1.10
N LEU A 409 12.99 -19.69 -0.88
CA LEU A 409 12.17 -19.41 0.29
C LEU A 409 10.85 -20.19 0.25
N ALA A 410 10.15 -20.15 -0.89
CA ALA A 410 8.86 -20.81 -1.06
C ALA A 410 8.95 -22.33 -0.84
N ILE A 411 10.05 -22.96 -1.25
CA ILE A 411 10.28 -24.40 -1.05
C ILE A 411 10.47 -24.73 0.43
N ARG A 412 11.30 -23.98 1.14
CA ARG A 412 11.54 -24.22 2.57
C ARG A 412 10.28 -24.02 3.38
N ARG A 413 9.52 -22.96 3.06
CA ARG A 413 8.19 -22.71 3.62
C ARG A 413 7.19 -23.82 3.33
N ALA A 414 7.17 -24.36 2.10
CA ALA A 414 6.30 -25.47 1.73
C ALA A 414 6.68 -26.77 2.44
N LEU A 415 7.97 -27.06 2.57
CA LEU A 415 8.50 -28.21 3.29
C LEU A 415 8.18 -28.15 4.78
N ALA A 416 8.40 -27.00 5.42
CA ALA A 416 8.04 -26.80 6.82
C ALA A 416 6.53 -26.99 7.05
N LYS A 417 5.69 -26.39 6.19
CA LYS A 417 4.23 -26.56 6.28
C LYS A 417 3.78 -28.00 6.11
N LYS A 418 4.44 -28.78 5.26
CA LYS A 418 4.17 -30.22 5.12
C LYS A 418 4.39 -30.98 6.45
N ASN A 419 5.28 -30.49 7.29
CA ASN A 419 5.55 -31.03 8.62
C ASN A 419 4.72 -30.34 9.73
N SER A 420 3.76 -29.48 9.38
CA SER A 420 3.00 -28.65 10.34
C SER A 420 3.88 -27.67 11.14
N GLU A 421 4.96 -27.21 10.53
CA GLU A 421 5.94 -26.28 11.10
C GLU A 421 6.02 -24.99 10.29
N ALA A 422 6.65 -23.97 10.87
CA ALA A 422 7.00 -22.73 10.18
C ALA A 422 8.50 -22.70 9.92
N PHE A 423 8.87 -22.34 8.71
CA PHE A 423 10.26 -22.11 8.33
C PHE A 423 10.78 -20.77 8.89
N ASP A 424 9.95 -19.73 8.91
CA ASP A 424 10.33 -18.41 9.40
C ASP A 424 9.20 -17.73 10.20
N ASP A 425 9.59 -16.70 10.96
CA ASP A 425 8.68 -15.89 11.79
C ASP A 425 7.50 -15.32 10.97
N ASP A 426 7.71 -14.98 9.71
CA ASP A 426 6.70 -14.32 8.87
C ASP A 426 5.53 -15.25 8.52
N GLN A 427 5.74 -16.57 8.51
CA GLN A 427 4.64 -17.54 8.39
C GLN A 427 3.72 -17.59 9.62
N VAL A 428 4.17 -17.09 10.77
CA VAL A 428 3.43 -17.11 12.04
C VAL A 428 2.95 -15.72 12.44
N ASN A 429 3.80 -14.71 12.28
CA ASN A 429 3.58 -13.33 12.66
C ASN A 429 4.07 -12.42 11.52
N PRO A 430 3.26 -12.27 10.46
CA PRO A 430 3.69 -11.60 9.25
C PRO A 430 4.20 -10.19 9.51
N TRP A 431 5.35 -9.85 8.93
CA TRP A 431 5.97 -8.55 9.12
C TRP A 431 5.04 -7.35 8.88
N TRP A 432 4.13 -7.43 7.92
CA TRP A 432 3.20 -6.36 7.62
C TRP A 432 2.21 -6.07 8.77
N GLU A 433 2.05 -6.98 9.73
CA GLU A 433 1.35 -6.76 11.01
C GLU A 433 2.17 -5.99 12.04
N SER A 434 3.48 -5.77 11.83
CA SER A 434 4.31 -4.99 12.76
C SER A 434 4.05 -3.48 12.67
N LEU A 435 4.44 -2.68 13.67
CA LEU A 435 4.43 -1.18 13.55
C LEU A 435 5.82 -0.55 13.44
N ARG A 436 6.87 -1.31 13.72
CA ARG A 436 8.26 -0.89 13.53
C ARG A 436 8.92 -1.78 12.48
N HIS A 437 9.82 -1.20 11.70
CA HIS A 437 10.71 -1.96 10.83
C HIS A 437 11.82 -2.56 11.70
N ARG A 438 12.22 -3.83 11.53
CA ARG A 438 13.57 -4.22 11.97
C ARG A 438 14.54 -3.49 11.04
N THR A 439 15.23 -2.47 11.53
CA THR A 439 16.46 -2.04 10.87
C THR A 439 17.45 -3.18 11.09
N ALA A 440 18.00 -3.72 10.00
CA ALA A 440 19.08 -4.69 10.05
C ALA A 440 20.15 -4.18 11.04
N LEU A 441 20.57 -5.08 11.94
CA LEU A 441 21.67 -4.87 12.86
C LEU A 441 22.99 -5.11 12.14
#